data_AF-A0A2K4FC44-F1
#
_entry.id   AF-A0A2K4FC44-F1
#
_cell.length_a   1.000
_cell.length_b   1.000
_cell.length_c   1.000
_cell.angle_alpha   90.00
_cell.angle_beta   90.00
_cell.angle_gamma   90.00
#
_symmetry.space_group_name_H-M   'P 1'
#
loop_
_entity.id
_entity.type
_entity.pdbx_description
1 polymer ?
#
loop_
_entity_poly.entity_id
_entity_poly.type
_entity_poly.pdbx_seq_one_letter_code
_entity_poly.pdbx_strand_id
1 'polypeptide(L)'
;MKRLIGVCLGLMILLAACGNKLDGTYKNQEMSIKADEETETATMHIKMYESEGFLGMGKNDGNFDGKVNKDKKTMSFSSEEGDKMKFKYKVKGDKLILKDGSGSNSDKEIKLKKEK
;
A
#
# COMPACT_ATOMS: atom_id res chain seq x y z
N MET A 1 26.38 25.01 35.01
CA MET A 1 26.12 23.69 34.41
C MET A 1 24.70 23.17 34.70
N LYS A 2 23.63 23.98 34.51
CA LYS A 2 22.23 23.54 34.76
C LYS A 2 21.29 23.72 33.56
N ARG A 3 21.80 24.15 32.40
CA ARG A 3 20.99 24.57 31.23
C ARG A 3 21.00 23.60 30.04
N LEU A 4 21.65 22.43 30.15
CA LEU A 4 21.83 21.48 29.04
C LEU A 4 20.81 20.34 28.98
N ILE A 5 19.96 20.18 30.01
CA ILE A 5 19.07 19.00 30.12
C ILE A 5 17.77 19.17 29.32
N GLY A 6 17.36 20.40 28.99
CA GLY A 6 16.10 20.66 28.27
C GLY A 6 16.11 20.28 26.79
N VAL A 7 17.28 20.22 26.14
CA VAL A 7 17.38 20.03 24.69
C VAL A 7 17.26 18.55 24.30
N CYS A 8 17.66 17.62 25.17
CA CYS A 8 17.60 16.17 24.88
C CYS A 8 16.17 15.60 24.93
N LEU A 9 15.27 16.19 25.73
CA LEU A 9 13.88 15.74 25.84
C LEU A 9 13.02 16.18 24.64
N GLY A 10 13.36 17.28 23.96
CA GLY A 10 12.66 17.71 22.74
C GLY A 10 12.97 16.83 21.52
N LEU A 11 14.15 16.23 21.47
CA LEU A 11 14.60 15.38 20.35
C LEU A 11 13.94 14.00 20.31
N MET A 12 13.44 13.47 21.43
CA MET A 12 12.77 12.16 21.44
C MET A 12 11.38 12.17 20.75
N ILE A 13 10.72 13.33 20.67
CA ILE A 13 9.40 13.44 20.03
C ILE A 13 9.51 13.43 18.49
N LEU A 14 10.67 13.80 17.94
CA LEU A 14 10.93 13.78 16.49
C LEU A 14 11.08 12.37 15.91
N LEU A 15 11.44 11.35 16.71
CA LEU A 15 11.53 9.96 16.20
C LEU A 15 10.17 9.30 15.97
N ALA A 16 9.08 9.82 16.55
CA ALA A 16 7.73 9.37 16.24
C ALA A 16 7.23 9.85 14.87
N ALA A 17 7.92 10.83 14.26
CA ALA A 17 7.60 11.37 12.94
C ALA A 17 8.24 10.60 11.77
N CYS A 18 9.03 9.55 12.03
CA CYS A 18 9.30 8.50 11.04
C CYS A 18 8.07 7.58 10.85
N GLY A 19 6.88 8.20 10.87
CA GLY A 19 5.60 7.55 10.79
C GLY A 19 5.41 6.94 9.42
N ASN A 20 5.62 5.63 9.34
CA ASN A 20 4.94 4.71 8.42
C ASN A 20 4.73 5.27 7.00
N LYS A 21 5.81 5.72 6.35
CA LYS A 21 5.79 6.08 4.94
C LYS A 21 5.24 4.91 4.14
N LEU A 22 4.29 5.19 3.27
CA LEU A 22 3.73 4.18 2.40
C LEU A 22 4.76 3.74 1.36
N ASP A 23 5.75 4.57 1.04
CA ASP A 23 6.78 4.30 0.04
C ASP A 23 7.40 2.90 0.11
N GLY A 24 7.45 2.23 -1.03
CA GLY A 24 8.18 0.98 -1.24
C GLY A 24 7.33 -0.15 -1.81
N THR A 25 7.97 -1.31 -1.94
CA THR A 25 7.33 -2.53 -2.42
C THR A 25 6.88 -3.38 -1.24
N TYR A 26 5.64 -3.85 -1.26
CA TYR A 26 5.07 -4.77 -0.28
C TYR A 26 4.59 -6.02 -1.00
N LYS A 27 4.89 -7.20 -0.47
CA LYS A 27 4.52 -8.47 -1.10
C LYS A 27 4.01 -9.50 -0.11
N ASN A 28 3.20 -10.41 -0.61
CA ASN A 28 2.94 -11.71 0.02
C ASN A 28 3.16 -12.82 -1.03
N GLN A 29 2.62 -14.01 -0.79
CA GLN A 29 2.77 -15.14 -1.72
C GLN A 29 1.99 -14.94 -3.04
N GLU A 30 0.90 -14.17 -3.02
CA GLU A 30 -0.09 -14.08 -4.11
C GLU A 30 0.00 -12.77 -4.91
N MET A 31 0.38 -11.66 -4.26
CA MET A 31 0.40 -10.33 -4.86
C MET A 31 1.54 -9.45 -4.31
N SER A 32 1.86 -8.40 -5.06
CA SER A 32 2.76 -7.32 -4.66
C SER A 32 2.16 -5.96 -4.98
N ILE A 33 2.48 -4.96 -4.17
CA ILE A 33 2.10 -3.56 -4.38
C ILE A 33 3.35 -2.73 -4.24
N LYS A 34 3.68 -1.98 -5.28
CA LYS A 34 4.65 -0.90 -5.23
C LYS A 34 3.88 0.40 -5.05
N ALA A 35 4.16 1.13 -3.99
CA ALA A 35 3.54 2.43 -3.74
C ALA A 35 4.61 3.52 -3.70
N ASP A 36 4.29 4.64 -4.36
CA ASP A 36 5.08 5.86 -4.35
C ASP A 36 4.19 6.97 -3.77
N GLU A 37 4.54 7.37 -2.55
CA GLU A 37 3.84 8.41 -1.84
C GLU A 37 4.15 9.78 -2.46
N GLU A 38 5.35 10.03 -2.99
CA GLU A 38 5.71 11.31 -3.59
C GLU A 38 4.89 11.60 -4.86
N THR A 39 4.72 10.58 -5.71
CA THR A 39 3.95 10.71 -6.96
C THR A 39 2.48 10.33 -6.84
N GLU A 40 2.02 9.91 -5.66
CA GLU A 40 0.66 9.43 -5.40
C GLU A 40 0.22 8.26 -6.31
N THR A 41 1.17 7.43 -6.71
CA THR A 41 0.92 6.28 -7.60
C THR A 41 1.11 4.98 -6.85
N ALA A 42 0.43 3.94 -7.29
CA ALA A 42 0.67 2.58 -6.83
C ALA A 42 0.47 1.61 -8.00
N THR A 43 1.33 0.61 -8.09
CA THR A 43 1.17 -0.50 -9.03
C THR A 43 0.90 -1.76 -8.23
N MET A 44 -0.22 -2.42 -8.51
CA MET A 44 -0.54 -3.73 -7.96
C MET A 44 -0.18 -4.79 -8.98
N HIS A 45 0.44 -5.85 -8.52
CA HIS A 45 0.78 -7.01 -9.32
C HIS A 45 0.19 -8.26 -8.67
N ILE A 46 -0.59 -9.04 -9.40
CA ILE A 46 -1.26 -10.24 -8.90
C ILE A 46 -0.77 -11.46 -9.70
N LYS A 47 -0.06 -12.37 -9.05
CA LYS A 47 0.56 -13.53 -9.70
C LYS A 47 -0.43 -14.48 -10.37
N MET A 48 -1.65 -14.55 -9.84
CA MET A 48 -2.70 -15.38 -10.44
C MET A 48 -3.11 -14.91 -11.84
N TYR A 49 -2.87 -13.64 -12.18
CA TYR A 49 -3.14 -13.10 -13.50
C TYR A 49 -1.94 -13.25 -14.46
N GLU A 50 -0.73 -13.54 -13.95
CA GLU A 50 0.45 -13.86 -14.80
C GLU A 50 0.32 -15.25 -15.47
N SER A 51 -0.41 -16.17 -14.84
CA SER A 51 -0.52 -17.56 -15.27
C SER A 51 -1.67 -17.76 -16.26
N GLU A 52 -1.31 -17.80 -17.54
CA GLU A 52 -2.04 -18.43 -18.64
C GLU A 52 -3.54 -18.11 -18.73
N GLY A 53 -3.91 -16.94 -19.26
CA GLY A 53 -5.19 -16.73 -19.97
C GLY A 53 -6.41 -17.40 -19.34
N PHE A 54 -6.50 -17.42 -18.02
CA PHE A 54 -7.50 -18.19 -17.31
C PHE A 54 -8.81 -17.43 -17.45
N LEU A 55 -9.70 -17.96 -18.28
CA LEU A 55 -11.02 -17.42 -18.64
C LEU A 55 -11.08 -16.37 -19.76
N GLY A 56 -10.18 -16.42 -20.75
CA GLY A 56 -10.39 -15.69 -22.02
C GLY A 56 -10.22 -14.17 -21.95
N MET A 57 -9.79 -13.63 -20.81
CA MET A 57 -9.19 -12.30 -20.75
C MET A 57 -7.79 -12.37 -21.36
N GLY A 58 -7.44 -11.40 -22.20
CA GLY A 58 -6.18 -11.35 -22.93
C GLY A 58 -4.96 -11.45 -22.01
N LYS A 59 -3.78 -11.64 -22.62
CA LYS A 59 -2.49 -11.65 -21.92
C LYS A 59 -2.35 -10.34 -21.13
N ASN A 60 -2.63 -10.39 -19.84
CA ASN A 60 -2.33 -9.32 -18.90
C ASN A 60 -1.09 -9.77 -18.12
N ASP A 61 -0.13 -8.87 -17.93
CA ASP A 61 1.09 -9.11 -17.16
C ASP A 61 0.82 -9.10 -15.64
N GLY A 62 -0.45 -9.09 -15.25
CA GLY A 62 -0.91 -9.07 -13.88
C GLY A 62 -0.71 -7.72 -13.20
N ASN A 63 -0.29 -6.69 -13.94
CA ASN A 63 -0.05 -5.35 -13.42
C ASN A 63 -1.30 -4.47 -13.58
N PHE A 64 -1.62 -3.77 -12.50
CA PHE A 64 -2.72 -2.83 -12.41
C PHE A 64 -2.18 -1.51 -11.89
N ASP A 65 -2.27 -0.48 -12.71
CA ASP A 65 -1.93 0.87 -12.29
C ASP A 65 -3.00 1.45 -11.38
N GLY A 66 -2.54 2.23 -10.43
CA GLY A 66 -3.37 2.76 -9.37
C GLY A 66 -2.90 4.09 -8.84
N LYS A 67 -3.81 4.71 -8.09
CA LYS A 67 -3.63 6.01 -7.44
C LYS A 67 -3.76 5.86 -5.94
N VAL A 68 -2.90 6.57 -5.23
CA VAL A 68 -2.94 6.68 -3.77
C VAL A 68 -3.61 8.00 -3.41
N ASN A 69 -4.61 7.96 -2.53
CA ASN A 69 -5.15 9.15 -1.90
C ASN A 69 -4.75 9.12 -0.41
N LYS A 70 -3.83 10.00 -0.03
CA LYS A 70 -3.27 10.08 1.34
C LYS A 70 -4.30 10.58 2.34
N ASP A 71 -5.06 11.61 1.97
CA ASP A 71 -6.07 12.23 2.83
C ASP A 71 -7.14 11.21 3.28
N LYS A 72 -7.58 10.38 2.34
CA LYS A 72 -8.61 9.36 2.58
C LYS A 72 -8.03 8.00 2.98
N LYS A 73 -6.71 7.83 2.94
CA LYS A 73 -6.00 6.56 3.13
C LYS A 73 -6.57 5.44 2.26
N THR A 74 -6.75 5.73 0.97
CA THR A 74 -7.28 4.78 -0.02
C THR A 74 -6.37 4.61 -1.21
N MET A 75 -6.28 3.40 -1.75
CA MET A 75 -5.69 3.09 -3.05
C MET A 75 -6.80 2.70 -4.01
N SER A 76 -6.70 3.11 -5.27
CA SER A 76 -7.61 2.70 -6.33
C SER A 76 -6.80 2.16 -7.49
N PHE A 77 -7.08 0.94 -7.94
CA PHE A 77 -6.41 0.29 -9.06
C PHE A 77 -7.43 0.13 -10.18
N SER A 78 -7.06 0.49 -11.40
CA SER A 78 -7.93 0.39 -12.57
C SER A 78 -7.39 -0.68 -13.51
N SER A 79 -8.24 -1.59 -13.97
CA SER A 79 -7.92 -2.45 -15.12
C SER A 79 -8.16 -1.69 -16.42
N GLU A 80 -7.53 -2.14 -17.51
CA GLU A 80 -7.79 -1.64 -18.87
C GLU A 80 -9.27 -1.83 -19.29
N GLU A 81 -9.97 -2.79 -18.67
CA GLU A 81 -11.38 -3.11 -18.92
C GLU A 81 -12.35 -2.17 -18.17
N GLY A 82 -11.83 -1.25 -17.36
CA GLY A 82 -12.62 -0.21 -16.68
C GLY A 82 -13.04 -0.56 -15.24
N ASP A 83 -12.72 -1.77 -14.76
CA ASP A 83 -12.97 -2.15 -13.37
C ASP A 83 -12.05 -1.39 -12.41
N LYS A 84 -12.64 -0.84 -11.36
CA LYS A 84 -11.92 -0.07 -10.33
C LYS A 84 -11.99 -0.79 -9.00
N MET A 85 -10.86 -1.36 -8.60
CA MET A 85 -10.69 -1.91 -7.26
C MET A 85 -10.28 -0.80 -6.30
N LYS A 86 -11.02 -0.61 -5.20
CA LYS A 86 -10.72 0.40 -4.20
C LYS A 86 -10.44 -0.24 -2.85
N PHE A 87 -9.29 0.08 -2.28
CA PHE A 87 -8.87 -0.43 -0.97
C PHE A 87 -8.62 0.71 0.00
N LYS A 88 -9.01 0.55 1.26
CA LYS A 88 -8.47 1.35 2.37
C LYS A 88 -7.14 0.73 2.78
N TYR A 89 -6.13 1.55 3.02
CA TYR A 89 -4.81 1.07 3.42
C TYR A 89 -4.42 1.54 4.82
N LYS A 90 -3.59 0.72 5.49
CA LYS A 90 -2.97 1.06 6.77
C LYS A 90 -1.56 0.50 6.81
N VAL A 91 -0.58 1.37 7.00
CA VAL A 91 0.82 0.99 7.22
C VAL A 91 1.04 0.79 8.72
N LYS A 92 1.70 -0.31 9.11
CA LYS A 92 2.11 -0.64 10.48
C LYS A 92 3.54 -1.19 10.47
N GLY A 93 4.54 -0.31 10.61
CA GLY A 93 5.94 -0.69 10.43
C GLY A 93 6.14 -1.26 9.01
N ASP A 94 6.76 -2.42 8.89
CA ASP A 94 7.02 -3.10 7.61
C ASP A 94 5.79 -3.84 7.03
N LYS A 95 4.56 -3.46 7.41
CA LYS A 95 3.34 -4.12 6.95
C LYS A 95 2.38 -3.13 6.31
N LEU A 96 1.90 -3.48 5.12
CA LEU A 96 0.78 -2.81 4.46
C LEU A 96 -0.47 -3.68 4.62
N ILE A 97 -1.51 -3.13 5.24
CA ILE A 97 -2.80 -3.80 5.43
C ILE A 97 -3.80 -3.13 4.50
N LEU A 98 -4.37 -3.90 3.58
CA LEU A 98 -5.47 -3.45 2.73
C LEU A 98 -6.79 -4.02 3.24
N LYS A 99 -7.82 -3.20 3.16
CA LYS A 99 -9.20 -3.58 3.41
C LYS A 99 -10.05 -3.17 2.24
N ASP A 100 -11.10 -3.92 1.96
CA ASP A 100 -12.08 -3.53 0.96
C ASP A 100 -12.65 -2.13 1.27
N GLY A 101 -12.53 -1.23 0.30
CA GLY A 101 -12.98 0.15 0.37
C GLY A 101 -14.34 0.39 -0.31
N SER A 102 -14.95 -0.64 -0.89
CA SER A 102 -16.21 -0.59 -1.65
C SER A 102 -17.46 -0.47 -0.77
N GLY A 103 -17.33 -0.67 0.55
CA GLY A 103 -18.47 -0.62 1.49
C GLY A 103 -19.13 -1.99 1.73
N SER A 104 -18.61 -3.06 1.15
CA SER A 104 -18.99 -4.42 1.55
C SER A 104 -18.54 -4.70 2.99
N ASN A 105 -19.39 -5.36 3.79
CA ASN A 105 -19.08 -5.84 5.15
C ASN A 105 -18.12 -7.05 5.14
N SER A 106 -17.10 -7.00 4.29
CA SER A 106 -16.06 -8.02 4.21
C SER A 106 -14.97 -7.67 5.22
N ASP A 107 -14.87 -8.45 6.28
CA ASP A 107 -13.77 -8.36 7.26
C ASP A 107 -12.43 -8.88 6.71
N LYS A 108 -12.35 -9.18 5.41
CA LYS A 108 -11.13 -9.70 4.78
C LYS A 108 -10.08 -8.59 4.70
N GLU A 109 -9.04 -8.74 5.52
CA GLU A 109 -7.83 -7.93 5.45
C GLU A 109 -6.77 -8.65 4.62
N ILE A 110 -6.20 -7.96 3.62
CA ILE A 110 -5.01 -8.44 2.91
C ILE A 110 -3.79 -7.83 3.61
N LYS A 111 -2.85 -8.68 4.02
CA LYS A 111 -1.63 -8.26 4.73
C LYS A 111 -0.43 -8.52 3.83
N LEU A 112 0.31 -7.45 3.54
CA LEU A 112 1.52 -7.46 2.74
C LEU A 112 2.70 -7.04 3.61
N LYS A 113 3.88 -7.60 3.35
CA LYS A 113 5.11 -7.25 4.07
C LYS A 113 6.03 -6.46 3.15
N LYS A 114 6.62 -5.39 3.67
CA LYS A 114 7.61 -4.57 2.96
C LYS A 114 8.78 -5.45 2.55
N GLU A 115 9.14 -5.37 1.28
CA GLU A 115 10.38 -5.92 0.75
C GLU A 115 11.54 -5.08 1.28
N LYS A 116 12.52 -5.74 1.90
CA LYS A 116 13.69 -5.08 2.49
C LYS A 116 14.71 -4.73 1.43
#